data_AF-A0A9J9Q8M4-F1
#
_entry.id   AF-A0A9J9Q8M4-F1
#
_cell.length_a   1.000
_cell.length_b   1.000
_cell.length_c   1.000
_cell.angle_alpha   90.00
_cell.angle_beta   90.00
_cell.angle_gamma   90.00
#
_symmetry.space_group_name_H-M   'P 1'
#
loop_
_entity.id
_entity.type
_entity.pdbx_description
1 polymer ?
#
loop_
_entity_poly.entity_id
_entity_poly.type
_entity_poly.pdbx_seq_one_letter_code
_entity_poly.pdbx_strand_id
1 'polypeptide(L)'
;MSTAGGNHLGNLATLALDAHYRTGDRDPVSGFYKPCLDAAVTYDRAVGYFRSSIFAIIGQPFVDFARRGGKARFICSPSITEEDAQAIASGYVQRDEAVERAISRDIDALLSDPAAGHSAKLLATFIKVGALDMKIAIRSGGNGIYHEKIGIFDDARGHQVSFLGSANETWSAWHAEGNHESIEVFRSWLPADEARVQSHHKIFDLLWRGETPGVDTIEFPEAQRRKLLTAAAPGLDDPVNRPGFPRHF
;
A
#
# COMPACT_ATOMS: atom_id res chain seq x y z
N MET A 1 -17.09 -25.79 -27.35
CA MET A 1 -16.20 -24.96 -28.19
C MET A 1 -15.58 -23.91 -27.29
N SER A 2 -14.26 -23.96 -27.17
CA SER A 2 -13.42 -23.04 -26.39
C SER A 2 -13.39 -21.67 -27.06
N THR A 3 -13.57 -20.61 -26.28
CA THR A 3 -13.04 -19.27 -26.60
C THR A 3 -12.60 -18.56 -25.32
N ALA A 4 -11.32 -18.77 -25.01
CA ALA A 4 -10.36 -17.77 -24.51
C ALA A 4 -10.83 -16.76 -23.44
N GLY A 5 -10.76 -17.15 -22.17
CA GLY A 5 -10.38 -16.23 -21.10
C GLY A 5 -8.87 -16.03 -21.15
N GLY A 6 -8.38 -15.23 -22.10
CA GLY A 6 -6.98 -14.86 -22.17
C GLY A 6 -6.63 -14.07 -20.92
N ASN A 7 -5.97 -14.73 -19.97
CA ASN A 7 -5.44 -14.11 -18.77
C ASN A 7 -4.40 -13.08 -19.23
N HIS A 8 -4.80 -11.82 -19.44
CA HIS A 8 -3.88 -10.77 -19.82
C HIS A 8 -3.02 -10.46 -18.60
N LEU A 9 -1.99 -11.27 -18.39
CA LEU A 9 -0.95 -11.00 -17.42
C LEU A 9 -0.28 -9.70 -17.84
N GLY A 10 -0.33 -8.69 -16.96
CA GLY A 10 0.24 -7.38 -17.20
C GLY A 10 1.74 -7.44 -17.50
N ASN A 11 2.27 -6.35 -18.04
CA ASN A 11 3.69 -6.23 -18.37
C ASN A 11 4.21 -4.84 -17.98
N LEU A 12 4.91 -4.76 -16.85
CA LEU A 12 5.47 -3.51 -16.34
C LEU A 12 6.47 -2.90 -17.33
N ALA A 13 7.21 -3.72 -18.08
CA ALA A 13 8.20 -3.25 -19.05
C ALA A 13 7.61 -2.53 -20.27
N THR A 14 6.29 -2.62 -20.48
CA THR A 14 5.60 -1.90 -21.57
C THR A 14 5.08 -0.52 -21.14
N LEU A 15 5.12 -0.22 -19.84
CA LEU A 15 4.68 1.06 -19.31
C LEU A 15 5.73 2.14 -19.61
N ALA A 16 5.25 3.31 -20.05
CA ALA A 16 6.08 4.50 -20.25
C ALA A 16 6.37 5.17 -18.90
N LEU A 17 7.13 4.48 -18.04
CA LEU A 17 7.47 4.98 -16.70
C LEU A 17 8.63 5.96 -16.75
N ASP A 18 8.46 7.13 -16.14
CA ASP A 18 9.55 8.06 -15.90
C ASP A 18 10.45 7.58 -14.76
N ALA A 19 11.70 8.04 -14.76
CA ALA A 19 12.63 7.77 -13.66
C ALA A 19 12.27 8.53 -12.38
N HIS A 20 11.45 9.57 -12.49
CA HIS A 20 11.09 10.44 -11.38
C HIS A 20 9.69 11.03 -11.58
N TYR A 21 8.88 11.03 -10.52
CA TYR A 21 7.58 11.69 -10.49
C TYR A 21 7.56 12.70 -9.35
N ARG A 22 6.94 13.86 -9.59
CA ARG A 22 6.86 14.95 -8.62
C ARG A 22 5.50 15.62 -8.67
N THR A 23 4.87 15.79 -7.50
CA THR A 23 3.62 16.55 -7.39
C THR A 23 3.80 17.93 -8.02
N GLY A 24 2.84 18.34 -8.86
CA GLY A 24 2.85 19.61 -9.60
C GLY A 24 3.54 19.57 -10.98
N ASP A 25 4.31 18.52 -11.29
CA ASP A 25 4.90 18.29 -12.61
C ASP A 25 4.22 17.10 -13.31
N ARG A 26 4.25 15.93 -12.66
CA ARG A 26 3.54 14.74 -13.11
C ARG A 26 2.84 14.09 -11.94
N ASP A 27 1.55 13.83 -12.09
CA ASP A 27 0.74 13.17 -11.08
C ASP A 27 1.25 11.73 -10.84
N PRO A 28 1.82 11.42 -9.65
CA PRO A 28 2.31 10.08 -9.35
C PRO A 28 1.19 9.02 -9.28
N VAL A 29 -0.07 9.43 -9.08
CA VAL A 29 -1.19 8.49 -8.99
C VAL A 29 -1.54 7.94 -10.37
N SER A 30 -1.89 8.82 -11.30
CA SER A 30 -2.30 8.43 -12.65
C SER A 30 -1.12 8.00 -13.53
N GLY A 31 0.05 8.62 -13.35
CA GLY A 31 1.24 8.36 -14.17
C GLY A 31 2.08 7.17 -13.73
N PHE A 32 1.95 6.72 -12.48
CA PHE A 32 2.78 5.65 -11.92
C PHE A 32 1.98 4.59 -11.16
N TYR A 33 1.28 4.95 -10.07
CA TYR A 33 0.61 3.96 -9.21
C TYR A 33 -0.42 3.11 -9.94
N LYS A 34 -1.36 3.78 -10.62
CA LYS A 34 -2.44 3.08 -11.32
C LYS A 34 -1.90 2.18 -12.43
N PRO A 35 -1.05 2.65 -13.36
CA PRO A 35 -0.45 1.78 -14.38
C PRO A 35 0.31 0.58 -13.81
N CYS A 36 1.06 0.79 -12.72
CA CYS A 36 1.79 -0.29 -12.05
C CYS A 36 0.84 -1.32 -11.42
N LEU A 37 -0.19 -0.88 -10.67
CA LEU A 37 -1.20 -1.78 -10.09
C LEU A 37 -1.98 -2.54 -11.18
N ASP A 38 -2.26 -1.89 -12.31
CA ASP A 38 -2.94 -2.50 -13.46
C ASP A 38 -2.13 -3.65 -14.07
N ALA A 39 -0.80 -3.55 -14.04
CA ALA A 39 0.11 -4.55 -14.61
C ALA A 39 0.65 -5.59 -13.61
N ALA A 40 0.71 -5.25 -12.33
CA ALA A 40 1.35 -6.06 -11.29
C ALA A 40 0.47 -7.22 -10.80
N VAL A 41 1.12 -8.26 -10.31
CA VAL A 41 0.51 -9.37 -9.55
C VAL A 41 0.86 -9.31 -8.07
N THR A 42 1.97 -8.66 -7.70
CA THR A 42 2.33 -8.38 -6.32
C THR A 42 2.65 -6.91 -6.10
N TYR A 43 2.35 -6.43 -4.89
CA TYR A 43 2.69 -5.08 -4.48
C TYR A 43 3.17 -5.06 -3.01
N ASP A 44 4.46 -4.83 -2.84
CA ASP A 44 5.08 -4.72 -1.53
C ASP A 44 5.33 -3.25 -1.18
N ARG A 45 5.04 -2.90 0.08
CA ARG A 45 5.21 -1.53 0.55
C ARG A 45 5.67 -1.45 1.99
N ALA A 46 6.80 -0.81 2.23
CA ALA A 46 7.26 -0.45 3.56
C ALA A 46 7.24 1.07 3.72
N VAL A 47 6.59 1.56 4.77
CA VAL A 47 6.47 3.00 5.06
C VAL A 47 6.56 3.33 6.54
N GLY A 48 6.81 4.61 6.84
CA GLY A 48 6.68 5.12 8.20
C GLY A 48 5.22 5.09 8.66
N TYR A 49 4.36 5.87 8.01
CA TYR A 49 2.96 6.01 8.40
C TYR A 49 2.02 5.44 7.35
N PHE A 50 1.03 4.68 7.80
CA PHE A 50 -0.06 4.17 6.99
C PHE A 50 -1.39 4.74 7.49
N ARG A 51 -2.23 5.21 6.57
CA ARG A 51 -3.63 5.56 6.83
C ARG A 51 -4.49 4.94 5.74
N SER A 52 -5.64 4.36 6.11
CA SER A 52 -6.55 3.81 5.10
C SER A 52 -7.04 4.83 4.09
N SER A 53 -6.97 6.14 4.40
CA SER A 53 -7.32 7.24 3.50
C SER A 53 -6.59 7.22 2.15
N ILE A 54 -5.47 6.49 2.03
CA ILE A 54 -4.83 6.19 0.74
C ILE A 54 -5.81 5.55 -0.26
N PHE A 55 -6.75 4.73 0.21
CA PHE A 55 -7.74 4.06 -0.63
C PHE A 55 -8.83 5.00 -1.16
N ALA A 56 -8.95 6.24 -0.66
CA ALA A 56 -9.76 7.23 -1.35
C ALA A 56 -9.14 7.66 -2.70
N ILE A 57 -7.84 7.41 -2.90
CA ILE A 57 -7.10 7.74 -4.12
C ILE A 57 -6.90 6.51 -4.99
N ILE A 58 -6.31 5.46 -4.40
CA ILE A 58 -5.95 4.24 -5.14
C ILE A 58 -6.97 3.12 -4.95
N GLY A 59 -8.11 3.38 -4.31
CA GLY A 59 -9.10 2.35 -3.97
C GLY A 59 -9.57 1.57 -5.19
N GLN A 60 -10.04 2.24 -6.24
CA GLN A 60 -10.49 1.57 -7.46
C GLN A 60 -9.35 0.80 -8.17
N PRO A 61 -8.15 1.39 -8.41
CA PRO A 61 -7.01 0.63 -8.92
C PRO A 61 -6.66 -0.61 -8.07
N PHE A 62 -6.71 -0.49 -6.75
CA PHE A 62 -6.39 -1.60 -5.83
C PHE A 62 -7.49 -2.68 -5.82
N VAL A 63 -8.76 -2.29 -5.97
CA VAL A 63 -9.86 -3.22 -6.20
C VAL A 63 -9.62 -4.05 -7.46
N ASP A 64 -9.26 -3.39 -8.56
CA ASP A 64 -9.03 -4.09 -9.83
C ASP A 64 -7.81 -5.02 -9.72
N PHE A 65 -6.75 -4.59 -9.02
CA PHE A 65 -5.62 -5.44 -8.65
C PHE A 65 -6.05 -6.68 -7.85
N ALA A 66 -6.84 -6.49 -6.79
CA ALA A 66 -7.35 -7.59 -5.96
C ALA A 66 -8.24 -8.55 -6.76
N ARG A 67 -9.09 -8.04 -7.66
CA ARG A 67 -9.96 -8.85 -8.53
C ARG A 67 -9.22 -9.74 -9.50
N ARG A 68 -8.04 -9.29 -9.96
CA ARG A 68 -7.14 -10.10 -10.79
C ARG A 68 -6.34 -11.12 -9.98
N GLY A 69 -6.57 -11.22 -8.68
CA GLY A 69 -5.84 -12.12 -7.78
C GLY A 69 -4.53 -11.53 -7.25
N GLY A 70 -4.32 -10.22 -7.41
CA GLY A 70 -3.13 -9.53 -6.90
C GLY A 70 -3.01 -9.64 -5.39
N LYS A 71 -1.77 -9.71 -4.89
CA LYS A 71 -1.44 -9.82 -3.46
C LYS A 71 -0.49 -8.70 -3.03
N ALA A 72 -0.86 -7.98 -1.98
CA ALA A 72 -0.05 -6.90 -1.43
C ALA A 72 0.44 -7.21 -0.01
N ARG A 73 1.62 -6.68 0.33
CA ARG A 73 2.23 -6.82 1.67
C ARG A 73 2.69 -5.46 2.16
N PHE A 74 2.08 -4.96 3.24
CA PHE A 74 2.42 -3.66 3.81
C PHE A 74 3.13 -3.79 5.16
N ILE A 75 4.20 -3.02 5.35
CA ILE A 75 4.89 -2.89 6.62
C ILE A 75 4.86 -1.41 7.03
N CYS A 76 4.39 -1.11 8.23
CA CYS A 76 4.36 0.27 8.72
C CYS A 76 4.80 0.38 10.18
N SER A 77 5.10 1.61 10.62
CA SER A 77 5.34 1.87 12.05
C SER A 77 4.06 1.66 12.88
N PRO A 78 4.15 1.58 14.21
CA PRO A 78 2.99 1.34 15.08
C PRO A 78 2.00 2.52 15.15
N SER A 79 2.30 3.65 14.51
CA SER A 79 1.41 4.81 14.48
C SER A 79 0.28 4.55 13.49
N ILE A 80 -0.82 4.01 14.00
CA ILE A 80 -2.04 3.68 13.25
C ILE A 80 -3.23 4.28 14.01
N THR A 81 -4.27 4.71 13.28
CA THR A 81 -5.50 5.20 13.91
C THR A 81 -6.27 4.04 14.55
N GLU A 82 -7.07 4.32 15.56
CA GLU A 82 -7.90 3.28 16.19
C GLU A 82 -8.86 2.65 15.16
N GLU A 83 -9.41 3.45 14.25
CA GLU A 83 -10.28 2.99 13.16
C GLU A 83 -9.55 2.02 12.21
N ASP A 84 -8.34 2.35 11.76
CA ASP A 84 -7.56 1.49 10.89
C ASP A 84 -7.12 0.21 11.61
N ALA A 85 -6.73 0.30 12.88
CA ALA A 85 -6.36 -0.86 13.69
C ALA A 85 -7.54 -1.84 13.84
N GLN A 86 -8.74 -1.32 14.10
CA GLN A 86 -9.96 -2.12 14.17
C GLN A 86 -10.32 -2.73 12.82
N ALA A 87 -10.19 -1.99 11.72
CA ALA A 87 -10.41 -2.49 10.37
C ALA A 87 -9.48 -3.65 10.02
N ILE A 88 -8.18 -3.50 10.30
CA ILE A 88 -7.17 -4.54 10.06
C ILE A 88 -7.50 -5.80 10.86
N ALA A 89 -7.74 -5.65 12.16
CA ALA A 89 -8.05 -6.78 13.04
C ALA A 89 -9.34 -7.50 12.62
N SER A 90 -10.38 -6.73 12.30
CA SER A 90 -11.66 -7.26 11.82
C SER A 90 -11.51 -8.00 10.49
N GLY A 91 -10.70 -7.47 9.56
CA GLY A 91 -10.37 -8.12 8.31
C GLY A 91 -9.72 -9.49 8.53
N TYR A 92 -8.74 -9.57 9.43
CA TYR A 92 -8.10 -10.85 9.78
C TYR A 92 -9.02 -11.84 10.47
N VAL A 93 -9.88 -11.38 11.39
CA VAL A 93 -10.86 -12.25 12.07
C VAL A 93 -11.87 -12.84 11.09
N GLN A 94 -12.28 -12.07 10.08
CA GLN A 94 -13.24 -12.49 9.07
C GLN A 94 -12.59 -13.19 7.86
N ARG A 95 -11.27 -13.34 7.84
CA ARG A 95 -10.55 -13.97 6.74
C ARG A 95 -10.94 -15.44 6.67
N ASP A 96 -11.53 -15.81 5.54
CA ASP A 96 -11.96 -17.16 5.25
C ASP A 96 -11.32 -17.59 3.93
N GLU A 97 -10.58 -18.70 3.97
CA GLU A 97 -9.84 -19.25 2.83
C GLU A 97 -10.78 -19.63 1.66
N ALA A 98 -12.08 -19.83 1.93
CA ALA A 98 -13.07 -20.18 0.90
C ALA A 98 -13.57 -18.98 0.06
N VAL A 99 -13.20 -17.74 0.39
CA VAL A 99 -13.87 -16.50 -0.07
C VAL A 99 -13.27 -15.86 -1.33
N GLU A 100 -12.26 -16.46 -1.97
CA GLU A 100 -11.65 -15.94 -3.22
C GLU A 100 -12.65 -15.61 -4.34
N ARG A 101 -13.88 -16.17 -4.31
CA ARG A 101 -14.93 -15.92 -5.31
C ARG A 101 -16.04 -14.93 -4.90
N ALA A 102 -16.07 -14.42 -3.66
CA ALA A 102 -17.08 -13.42 -3.24
C ALA A 102 -16.57 -11.97 -3.28
N ILE A 103 -15.28 -11.78 -3.59
CA ILE A 103 -14.53 -10.52 -3.64
C ILE A 103 -15.33 -9.39 -4.30
N SER A 104 -15.99 -9.65 -5.44
CA SER A 104 -16.64 -8.58 -6.20
C SER A 104 -17.85 -7.95 -5.52
N ARG A 105 -18.71 -8.73 -4.82
CA ARG A 105 -19.98 -8.19 -4.30
C ARG A 105 -19.80 -7.27 -3.10
N ASP A 106 -18.95 -7.68 -2.14
CA ASP A 106 -18.65 -6.86 -0.97
C ASP A 106 -17.93 -5.57 -1.39
N ILE A 107 -17.03 -5.66 -2.37
CA ILE A 107 -16.29 -4.50 -2.89
C ILE A 107 -17.17 -3.56 -3.73
N ASP A 108 -18.03 -4.09 -4.62
CA ASP A 108 -18.95 -3.27 -5.45
C ASP A 108 -19.92 -2.46 -4.57
N ALA A 109 -20.44 -3.09 -3.51
CA ALA A 109 -21.30 -2.41 -2.55
C ALA A 109 -20.57 -1.30 -1.80
N LEU A 110 -19.30 -1.53 -1.43
CA LEU A 110 -18.48 -0.51 -0.77
C LEU A 110 -18.18 0.66 -1.69
N LEU A 111 -17.71 0.41 -2.91
CA LEU A 111 -17.38 1.44 -3.92
C LEU A 111 -18.57 2.35 -4.28
N SER A 112 -19.80 1.87 -4.08
CA SER A 112 -21.03 2.62 -4.39
C SER A 112 -21.51 3.54 -3.26
N ASP A 113 -20.88 3.48 -2.06
CA ASP A 113 -21.28 4.24 -0.87
C ASP A 113 -20.20 5.27 -0.48
N PRO A 114 -20.45 6.59 -0.67
CA PRO A 114 -19.48 7.65 -0.35
C PRO A 114 -19.40 8.01 1.14
N ALA A 115 -20.00 7.25 2.05
CA ALA A 115 -20.04 7.57 3.48
C ALA A 115 -18.66 7.58 4.20
N ALA A 116 -18.59 8.31 5.32
CA ALA A 116 -17.45 8.30 6.23
C ALA A 116 -17.08 6.86 6.68
N GLY A 117 -15.77 6.58 6.79
CA GLY A 117 -15.24 5.24 7.12
C GLY A 117 -15.14 4.27 5.93
N HIS A 118 -15.45 4.72 4.71
CA HIS A 118 -15.32 3.91 3.48
C HIS A 118 -13.92 3.32 3.29
N SER A 119 -12.88 4.13 3.52
CA SER A 119 -11.48 3.70 3.37
C SER A 119 -11.10 2.57 4.35
N ALA A 120 -11.54 2.67 5.60
CA ALA A 120 -11.33 1.64 6.60
C ALA A 120 -12.10 0.35 6.26
N LYS A 121 -13.33 0.47 5.72
CA LYS A 121 -14.08 -0.70 5.23
C LYS A 121 -13.39 -1.39 4.05
N LEU A 122 -12.83 -0.62 3.10
CA LEU A 122 -12.03 -1.18 2.00
C LEU A 122 -10.80 -1.92 2.53
N LEU A 123 -10.06 -1.30 3.46
CA LEU A 123 -8.92 -1.93 4.13
C LEU A 123 -9.29 -3.27 4.78
N ALA A 124 -10.34 -3.29 5.60
CA ALA A 124 -10.83 -4.51 6.23
C ALA A 124 -11.20 -5.58 5.19
N THR A 125 -11.80 -5.15 4.07
CA THR A 125 -12.21 -6.06 2.99
C THR A 125 -11.01 -6.63 2.26
N PHE A 126 -9.98 -5.84 1.93
CA PHE A 126 -8.78 -6.34 1.27
C PHE A 126 -8.03 -7.38 2.12
N ILE A 127 -8.00 -7.19 3.44
CA ILE A 127 -7.41 -8.16 4.37
C ILE A 127 -8.28 -9.41 4.47
N LYS A 128 -9.61 -9.24 4.62
CA LYS A 128 -10.59 -10.33 4.68
C LYS A 128 -10.48 -11.26 3.47
N VAL A 129 -10.30 -10.72 2.27
CA VAL A 129 -10.19 -11.52 1.04
C VAL A 129 -8.75 -11.96 0.72
N GLY A 130 -7.80 -11.61 1.59
CA GLY A 130 -6.39 -11.95 1.43
C GLY A 130 -5.72 -11.28 0.23
N ALA A 131 -6.19 -10.11 -0.19
CA ALA A 131 -5.53 -9.26 -1.19
C ALA A 131 -4.46 -8.35 -0.57
N LEU A 132 -4.55 -8.09 0.74
CA LEU A 132 -3.56 -7.31 1.49
C LEU A 132 -3.23 -8.02 2.81
N ASP A 133 -1.93 -8.10 3.11
CA ASP A 133 -1.40 -8.50 4.41
C ASP A 133 -0.57 -7.37 5.01
N MET A 134 -0.63 -7.20 6.34
CA MET A 134 0.00 -6.08 7.05
C MET A 134 0.84 -6.53 8.25
N LYS A 135 1.99 -5.88 8.46
CA LYS A 135 2.83 -6.02 9.65
C LYS A 135 3.27 -4.67 10.23
N ILE A 136 3.60 -4.68 11.53
CA ILE A 136 4.15 -3.54 12.25
C ILE A 136 5.65 -3.70 12.44
N ALA A 137 6.43 -2.71 12.02
CA ALA A 137 7.87 -2.63 12.29
C ALA A 137 8.15 -1.77 13.54
N ILE A 138 8.90 -2.32 14.48
CA ILE A 138 9.32 -1.68 15.73
C ILE A 138 10.85 -1.71 15.81
N ARG A 139 11.47 -0.57 16.15
CA ARG A 139 12.93 -0.56 16.36
C ARG A 139 13.29 -1.18 17.71
N SER A 140 14.20 -2.15 17.68
CA SER A 140 14.73 -2.77 18.89
C SER A 140 15.76 -1.81 19.54
N GLY A 141 15.50 -1.37 20.77
CA GLY A 141 16.50 -0.70 21.61
C GLY A 141 16.70 0.82 21.40
N GLY A 142 15.73 1.55 20.83
CA GLY A 142 15.80 3.02 20.78
C GLY A 142 14.45 3.70 20.51
N ASN A 143 14.35 5.00 20.78
CA ASN A 143 13.12 5.81 20.62
C ASN A 143 12.82 6.21 19.16
N GLY A 144 13.56 5.67 18.18
CA GLY A 144 13.37 6.01 16.77
C GLY A 144 12.27 5.19 16.11
N ILE A 145 11.61 5.75 15.09
CA ILE A 145 10.63 5.04 14.27
C ILE A 145 11.29 4.42 13.03
N TYR A 146 10.73 3.32 12.52
CA TYR A 146 11.01 2.86 11.16
C TYR A 146 10.47 3.91 10.16
N HIS A 147 11.27 4.34 9.18
CA HIS A 147 10.93 5.46 8.31
C HIS A 147 11.36 5.29 6.85
N GLU A 148 11.80 4.09 6.45
CA GLU A 148 12.04 3.81 5.03
C GLU A 148 10.71 3.82 4.27
N LYS A 149 10.78 4.16 2.97
CA LYS A 149 9.64 4.29 2.07
C LYS A 149 9.96 3.56 0.78
N ILE A 150 9.84 2.24 0.81
CA ILE A 150 10.20 1.36 -0.31
C ILE A 150 8.91 0.75 -0.84
N GLY A 151 8.63 0.91 -2.13
CA GLY A 151 7.55 0.17 -2.78
C GLY A 151 8.06 -0.63 -3.96
N ILE A 152 7.46 -1.80 -4.20
CA ILE A 152 7.90 -2.77 -5.21
C ILE A 152 6.67 -3.39 -5.86
N PHE A 153 6.62 -3.33 -7.19
CA PHE A 153 5.63 -4.03 -8.00
C PHE A 153 6.33 -5.12 -8.80
N ASP A 154 5.76 -6.31 -8.82
CA ASP A 154 6.19 -7.38 -9.71
C ASP A 154 5.04 -7.78 -10.63
N ASP A 155 5.35 -8.01 -11.90
CA ASP A 155 4.42 -8.61 -12.85
C ASP A 155 4.63 -10.13 -12.95
N ALA A 156 3.69 -10.82 -13.59
CA ALA A 156 3.78 -12.27 -13.78
C ALA A 156 4.85 -12.70 -14.81
N ARG A 157 5.55 -11.74 -15.42
CA ARG A 157 6.63 -11.98 -16.40
C ARG A 157 8.01 -11.85 -15.75
N GLY A 158 8.08 -11.54 -14.45
CA GLY A 158 9.32 -11.35 -13.71
C GLY A 158 9.93 -9.96 -13.88
N HIS A 159 9.23 -9.00 -14.49
CA HIS A 159 9.65 -7.62 -14.44
C HIS A 159 9.22 -7.01 -13.11
N GLN A 160 10.14 -6.24 -12.55
CA GLN A 160 10.00 -5.57 -11.27
C GLN A 160 10.23 -4.07 -11.43
N VAL A 161 9.40 -3.29 -10.75
CA VAL A 161 9.55 -1.84 -10.59
C VAL A 161 9.63 -1.55 -9.10
N SER A 162 10.72 -0.93 -8.66
CA SER A 162 10.84 -0.45 -7.28
C SER A 162 10.89 1.07 -7.26
N PHE A 163 10.46 1.67 -6.16
CA PHE A 163 10.51 3.10 -5.99
C PHE A 163 10.82 3.50 -4.55
N LEU A 164 11.51 4.62 -4.42
CA LEU A 164 11.83 5.29 -3.17
C LEU A 164 11.28 6.71 -3.23
N GLY A 165 10.89 7.30 -2.11
CA GLY A 165 10.45 8.69 -2.11
C GLY A 165 10.08 9.23 -0.75
N SER A 166 9.63 10.48 -0.72
CA SER A 166 9.13 11.15 0.49
C SER A 166 7.72 10.71 0.88
N ALA A 167 6.97 10.13 -0.06
CA ALA A 167 5.55 9.85 0.10
C ALA A 167 5.28 8.72 1.11
N ASN A 168 4.51 9.01 2.15
CA ASN A 168 3.85 8.01 3.01
C ASN A 168 2.58 7.48 2.31
N GLU A 169 1.94 6.40 2.79
CA GLU A 169 0.59 6.02 2.31
C GLU A 169 -0.49 6.79 3.07
N THR A 170 -0.65 8.05 2.71
CA THR A 170 -1.73 8.92 3.17
C THR A 170 -2.39 9.62 1.99
N TRP A 171 -3.66 9.99 2.09
CA TRP A 171 -4.32 10.82 1.06
C TRP A 171 -3.50 12.08 0.74
N SER A 172 -2.97 12.73 1.78
CA SER A 172 -2.12 13.91 1.64
C SER A 172 -0.84 13.66 0.84
N ALA A 173 -0.26 12.46 0.82
CA ALA A 173 0.97 12.20 0.08
C ALA A 173 0.77 11.87 -1.41
N TRP A 174 -0.47 11.67 -1.85
CA TRP A 174 -0.75 11.25 -3.23
C TRP A 174 -1.80 12.11 -3.94
N HIS A 175 -2.54 12.96 -3.22
CA HIS A 175 -3.49 13.87 -3.86
C HIS A 175 -2.77 15.09 -4.47
N ALA A 176 -3.26 15.56 -5.63
CA ALA A 176 -2.68 16.71 -6.34
C ALA A 176 -2.68 18.02 -5.53
N GLU A 177 -3.56 18.14 -4.52
CA GLU A 177 -3.64 19.26 -3.57
C GLU A 177 -3.00 18.94 -2.20
N GLY A 178 -2.30 17.81 -2.09
CA GLY A 178 -1.63 17.32 -0.89
C GLY A 178 -0.21 17.86 -0.71
N ASN A 179 0.65 17.08 -0.07
CA ASN A 179 2.07 17.35 0.13
C ASN A 179 2.83 17.35 -1.21
N HIS A 180 3.94 18.10 -1.24
CA HIS A 180 4.86 18.10 -2.36
C HIS A 180 5.72 16.84 -2.29
N GLU A 181 5.37 15.83 -3.09
CA GLU A 181 5.94 14.50 -2.98
C GLU A 181 6.78 14.18 -4.21
N SER A 182 7.85 13.42 -4.01
CA SER A 182 8.71 12.94 -5.08
C SER A 182 9.02 11.47 -4.90
N ILE A 183 8.97 10.73 -6.00
CA ILE A 183 9.46 9.36 -6.05
C ILE A 183 10.51 9.21 -7.15
N GLU A 184 11.53 8.41 -6.85
CA GLU A 184 12.48 7.87 -7.81
C GLU A 184 12.07 6.44 -8.16
N VAL A 185 12.07 6.12 -9.45
CA VAL A 185 11.56 4.86 -10.00
C VAL A 185 12.69 4.09 -10.67
N PHE A 186 12.82 2.83 -10.31
CA PHE A 186 13.86 1.92 -10.76
C PHE A 186 13.23 0.71 -11.45
N ARG A 187 13.74 0.35 -12.63
CA ARG A 187 13.15 -0.69 -13.47
C ARG A 187 14.14 -1.83 -13.68
N SER A 188 13.77 -3.03 -13.29
CA SER A 188 14.65 -4.22 -13.36
C SER A 188 15.20 -4.51 -14.75
N TRP A 189 14.44 -4.20 -15.81
CA TRP A 189 14.85 -4.42 -17.20
C TRP A 189 15.85 -3.38 -17.74
N LEU A 190 16.19 -2.36 -16.95
CA LEU A 190 17.24 -1.41 -17.30
C LEU A 190 18.53 -1.80 -16.57
N PRO A 191 19.64 -2.05 -17.30
CA PRO A 191 20.91 -2.46 -16.68
C PRO A 191 21.43 -1.50 -15.60
N ALA A 192 21.12 -0.21 -15.72
CA ALA A 192 21.52 0.79 -14.73
C ALA A 192 20.79 0.62 -13.39
N ASP A 193 19.54 0.12 -13.40
CA ASP A 193 18.65 0.08 -12.24
C ASP A 193 18.57 -1.32 -11.59
N GLU A 194 18.86 -2.39 -12.34
CA GLU A 194 18.69 -3.79 -11.92
C GLU A 194 19.22 -4.07 -10.51
N ALA A 195 20.48 -3.73 -10.23
CA ALA A 195 21.10 -3.98 -8.93
C ALA A 195 20.39 -3.27 -7.77
N ARG A 196 19.84 -2.07 -8.00
CA ARG A 196 19.07 -1.31 -7.00
C ARG A 196 17.72 -1.98 -6.74
N VAL A 197 17.03 -2.42 -7.80
CA VAL A 197 15.76 -3.15 -7.67
C VAL A 197 15.93 -4.43 -6.85
N GLN A 198 16.97 -5.22 -7.16
CA GLN A 198 17.27 -6.44 -6.39
C GLN A 198 17.60 -6.14 -4.92
N SER A 199 18.32 -5.05 -4.67
CA SER A 199 18.61 -4.60 -3.30
C SER A 199 17.34 -4.23 -2.55
N HIS A 200 16.42 -3.49 -3.16
CA HIS A 200 15.16 -3.10 -2.54
C HIS A 200 14.30 -4.30 -2.19
N HIS A 201 14.18 -5.28 -3.10
CA HIS A 201 13.45 -6.52 -2.84
C HIS A 201 14.05 -7.30 -1.67
N LYS A 202 15.39 -7.43 -1.64
CA LYS A 202 16.08 -8.09 -0.52
C LYS A 202 15.83 -7.39 0.82
N ILE A 203 15.86 -6.06 0.85
CA ILE A 203 15.59 -5.27 2.06
C ILE A 203 14.15 -5.50 2.54
N PHE A 204 13.17 -5.40 1.64
CA PHE A 204 11.77 -5.62 1.98
C PHE A 204 11.54 -7.03 2.51
N ASP A 205 12.09 -8.05 1.85
CA ASP A 205 11.92 -9.44 2.26
C ASP A 205 12.54 -9.75 3.63
N LEU A 206 13.73 -9.22 3.92
CA LEU A 206 14.34 -9.35 5.24
C LEU A 206 13.45 -8.72 6.31
N LEU A 207 12.88 -7.54 6.02
CA LEU A 207 11.97 -6.86 6.94
C LEU A 207 10.69 -7.67 7.14
N TRP A 208 10.07 -8.14 6.06
CA TRP A 208 8.87 -8.96 6.10
C TRP A 208 9.06 -10.24 6.91
N ARG A 209 10.22 -10.89 6.79
CA ARG A 209 10.56 -12.10 7.57
C ARG A 209 10.98 -11.81 9.02
N GLY A 210 11.16 -10.55 9.39
CA GLY A 210 11.65 -10.17 10.72
C GLY A 210 13.14 -10.47 10.92
N GLU A 211 13.91 -10.49 9.84
CA GLU A 211 15.35 -10.80 9.81
C GLU A 211 16.23 -9.54 9.77
N THR A 212 15.63 -8.35 9.71
CA THR A 212 16.35 -7.08 9.67
C THR A 212 16.95 -6.76 11.05
N PRO A 213 18.29 -6.60 11.16
CA PRO A 213 18.91 -6.26 12.43
C PRO A 213 18.39 -4.94 13.02
N GLY A 214 17.93 -4.99 14.27
CA GLY A 214 17.44 -3.81 15.00
C GLY A 214 16.01 -3.38 14.64
N VAL A 215 15.29 -4.18 13.86
CA VAL A 215 13.86 -3.99 13.57
C VAL A 215 13.09 -5.29 13.77
N ASP A 216 12.19 -5.29 14.74
CA ASP A 216 11.25 -6.37 14.97
C ASP A 216 9.99 -6.13 14.15
N THR A 217 9.56 -7.14 13.38
CA THR A 217 8.33 -7.06 12.59
C THR A 217 7.27 -7.99 13.18
N ILE A 218 6.07 -7.46 13.39
CA ILE A 218 5.00 -8.12 14.15
C ILE A 218 3.74 -8.20 13.30
N GLU A 219 3.17 -9.39 13.23
CA GLU A 219 1.91 -9.67 12.53
C GLU A 219 0.70 -9.00 13.19
N PHE A 220 -0.33 -8.72 12.40
CA PHE A 220 -1.67 -8.49 12.93
C PHE A 220 -2.43 -9.81 13.14
N PRO A 221 -3.32 -9.90 14.14
CA PRO A 221 -3.71 -8.88 15.13
C PRO A 221 -2.80 -8.83 16.37
N GLU A 222 -1.65 -9.52 16.37
CA GLU A 222 -0.78 -9.61 17.55
C GLU A 222 -0.23 -8.26 18.00
N ALA A 223 0.12 -7.37 17.05
CA ALA A 223 0.54 -6.01 17.36
C ALA A 223 -0.51 -5.23 18.18
N GLN A 224 -1.79 -5.41 17.86
CA GLN A 224 -2.89 -4.80 18.61
C GLN A 224 -3.05 -5.44 20.00
N ARG A 225 -2.99 -6.79 20.08
CA ARG A 225 -3.11 -7.52 21.35
C ARG A 225 -2.03 -7.13 22.36
N ARG A 226 -0.80 -6.90 21.88
CA ARG A 226 0.33 -6.46 22.70
C ARG A 226 0.31 -4.98 23.06
N LYS A 227 -0.72 -4.23 22.63
CA LYS A 227 -0.85 -2.77 22.81
C LYS A 227 0.38 -2.01 22.29
N LEU A 228 0.95 -2.49 21.18
CA LEU A 228 2.15 -1.89 20.58
C LEU A 228 1.81 -0.72 19.66
N LEU A 229 0.53 -0.59 19.29
CA LEU A 229 0.05 0.54 18.51
C LEU A 229 0.08 1.80 19.36
N THR A 230 0.70 2.84 18.83
CA THR A 230 0.67 4.17 19.43
C THR A 230 -0.45 4.94 18.76
N ALA A 231 -1.27 5.63 19.58
CA ALA A 231 -2.25 6.56 19.04
C ALA A 231 -1.51 7.53 18.12
N ALA A 232 -1.92 7.55 16.85
CA ALA A 232 -1.50 8.59 15.94
C ALA A 232 -1.84 9.94 16.59
N ALA A 233 -0.84 10.67 17.09
CA ALA A 233 -1.03 12.07 17.41
C ALA A 233 -1.45 12.78 16.12
N PRO A 234 -2.31 13.81 16.18
CA PRO A 234 -2.49 14.73 15.06
C PRO A 234 -1.17 15.49 14.89
N GLY A 235 -0.19 14.82 14.27
CA GLY A 235 1.10 15.37 13.90
C GLY A 235 0.94 16.28 12.71
N LEU A 236 1.97 17.08 12.44
CA LEU A 236 1.99 18.15 11.43
C LEU A 236 1.63 17.72 9.98
N ASP A 237 1.48 16.42 9.74
CA ASP A 237 1.07 15.80 8.47
C ASP A 237 -0.36 15.22 8.46
N ASP A 238 -1.14 15.44 9.53
CA ASP A 238 -2.56 15.07 9.63
C ASP A 238 -3.44 16.18 9.01
N PRO A 239 -4.13 15.92 7.88
CA PRO A 239 -4.85 16.96 7.12
C PRO A 239 -6.06 17.55 7.87
N VAL A 240 -6.47 16.99 9.02
CA VAL A 240 -7.67 17.44 9.75
C VAL A 240 -7.45 18.78 10.48
N ASN A 241 -6.21 19.24 10.65
CA ASN A 241 -5.91 20.38 11.53
C ASN A 241 -5.22 21.60 10.88
N ARG A 242 -5.30 21.78 9.55
CA ARG A 242 -4.93 23.06 8.94
C ARG A 242 -6.11 24.06 9.05
N PRO A 243 -5.95 25.22 9.72
CA PRO A 243 -6.99 26.24 9.73
C PRO A 243 -7.18 26.77 8.30
N GLY A 244 -8.30 26.39 7.66
CA GLY A 244 -8.63 26.78 6.28
C GLY A 244 -9.26 25.70 5.41
N PHE A 245 -9.27 24.43 5.83
CA PHE A 245 -10.00 23.38 5.09
C PHE A 245 -11.51 23.47 5.35
N PRO A 246 -12.37 23.52 4.31
CA PRO A 246 -13.80 23.49 4.51
C PRO A 246 -14.22 22.11 5.02
N ARG A 247 -14.94 22.11 6.15
CA ARG A 247 -15.63 20.91 6.64
C ARG A 247 -16.77 20.61 5.68
N HIS A 248 -16.55 19.70 4.74
CA HIS A 248 -17.65 19.15 3.94
C HIS A 248 -18.18 17.90 4.64
N PHE A 249 -19.48 17.96 4.91
CA PHE A 249 -20.32 17.00 5.62
C PHE A 249 -20.59 15.75 4.80
#